data_AF-A0A315AEN1-F1
#
_entry.id   AF-A0A315AEN1-F1
#
_cell.length_a   1.000
_cell.length_b   1.000
_cell.length_c   1.000
_cell.angle_alpha   90.00
_cell.angle_beta   90.00
_cell.angle_gamma   90.00
#
_symmetry.space_group_name_H-M   'P 1'
#
loop_
_entity.id
_entity.type
_entity.pdbx_description
1 polymer ?
#
loop_
_entity_poly.entity_id
_entity_poly.type
_entity_poly.pdbx_seq_one_letter_code
_entity_poly.pdbx_strand_id
1 'polypeptide(L)'
;MRLNLNSPATSGLQSIWIVVLLALPWLQPWAPAPQANTVPLLISWACMTLLLVFAPGLRTHDVARAWVVAALISSAMGLVQYFGFAGAFSPWVHVPAGLAEANANLRQRNQLATLLAMGVLAVLWWQANGLKTRHALWMLALVAIGNAATASRTGLLHMVLVLLLAVYWSKRHANREKMAWPLALWAWLIYVIASALLPWALSMATGQAGESAWARLSQDEACGSRRVLWSNVLQLIEQRPWLGWGWGELKYAHYMADYPGGRANRFCDILGNAHNLPLHLAVTLGIPVAVLIVCTLVVLVLRMRPWKSRQLHHQLAWSVLAVIGLHSLLEFPLWYGPFQLAVLLCFGLLMRSPSSGLWVWPATVRALAVAALAILSVVAVDYARVRQIYMPAAQRWLWWREDPMGAAQASWFFGASAQFAELSLTPVTPDNAAHMLQLSQTLLHYSPEPKVIHPLIDSAHLLGQEDLAQWHQKQLNKVYPDP
;
A
#
# COMPACT_ATOMS: atom_id res chain seq x y z
N MET A 1 -1.02 -9.02 51.84
CA MET A 1 -0.67 -8.87 50.42
C MET A 1 -0.75 -10.25 49.76
N ARG A 2 -1.94 -10.67 49.29
CA ARG A 2 -2.11 -11.95 48.59
C ARG A 2 -1.79 -11.71 47.11
N LEU A 3 -0.66 -12.22 46.66
CA LEU A 3 -0.29 -12.28 45.24
C LEU A 3 -1.27 -13.21 44.54
N ASN A 4 -2.15 -12.63 43.73
CA ASN A 4 -3.11 -13.36 42.91
C ASN A 4 -2.36 -13.86 41.66
N LEU A 5 -1.92 -15.13 41.68
CA LEU A 5 -1.08 -15.77 40.65
C LEU A 5 -1.85 -16.17 39.37
N ASN A 6 -3.11 -15.76 39.20
CA ASN A 6 -3.96 -16.20 38.08
C ASN A 6 -4.19 -15.15 36.97
N SER A 7 -3.41 -14.06 36.92
CA SER A 7 -3.34 -13.23 35.71
C SER A 7 -2.15 -13.69 34.87
N PRO A 8 -2.32 -14.15 33.61
CA PRO A 8 -1.19 -14.37 32.72
C PRO A 8 -0.61 -12.99 32.37
N ALA A 9 0.30 -12.51 33.21
CA ALA A 9 1.14 -11.38 32.91
C ALA A 9 2.03 -11.83 31.74
N THR A 10 1.66 -11.42 30.53
CA THR A 10 2.55 -11.50 29.36
C THR A 10 3.91 -10.94 29.77
N SER A 11 4.96 -11.75 29.70
CA SER A 11 6.30 -11.31 30.08
C SER A 11 6.73 -10.14 29.18
N GLY A 12 7.60 -9.25 29.68
CA GLY A 12 8.05 -8.09 28.90
C GLY A 12 8.60 -8.46 27.52
N LEU A 13 9.29 -9.60 27.43
CA LEU A 13 9.81 -10.17 26.19
C LEU A 13 8.71 -10.55 25.17
N GLN A 14 7.59 -11.10 25.64
CA GLN A 14 6.46 -11.44 24.77
C GLN A 14 5.83 -10.19 24.14
N SER A 15 5.65 -9.12 24.91
CA SER A 15 5.11 -7.86 24.39
C SER A 15 6.07 -7.23 23.35
N ILE A 16 7.39 -7.29 23.58
CA ILE A 16 8.39 -6.83 22.61
C ILE A 16 8.29 -7.62 21.31
N TRP A 17 8.24 -8.95 21.38
CA TRP A 17 8.14 -9.81 20.19
C TRP A 17 6.86 -9.54 19.38
N ILE A 18 5.71 -9.38 20.05
CA ILE A 18 4.45 -8.99 19.40
C ILE A 18 4.59 -7.65 18.69
N VAL A 19 5.17 -6.64 19.36
CA VAL A 19 5.37 -5.30 18.79
C VAL A 19 6.28 -5.37 17.56
N VAL A 20 7.35 -6.17 17.61
CA VAL A 20 8.24 -6.38 16.46
C VAL A 20 7.51 -7.01 15.28
N LEU A 21 6.73 -8.08 15.50
CA LEU A 21 5.96 -8.71 14.43
C LEU A 21 4.94 -7.76 13.80
N LEU A 22 4.29 -6.92 14.60
CA LEU A 22 3.30 -5.97 14.10
C LEU A 22 3.92 -4.75 13.43
N ALA A 23 5.15 -4.38 13.81
CA ALA A 23 5.88 -3.25 13.22
C ALA A 23 6.63 -3.65 11.94
N LEU A 24 7.19 -4.87 11.86
CA LEU A 24 8.02 -5.33 10.75
C LEU A 24 7.40 -5.13 9.35
N PRO A 25 6.09 -5.39 9.12
CA PRO A 25 5.45 -5.16 7.82
C PRO A 25 5.60 -3.73 7.29
N TRP A 26 5.71 -2.75 8.20
CA TRP A 26 5.85 -1.33 7.87
C TRP A 26 7.30 -0.90 7.64
N LEU A 27 8.26 -1.69 8.12
CA LEU A 27 9.67 -1.31 8.25
C LEU A 27 10.60 -2.05 7.30
N GLN A 28 10.21 -3.23 6.83
CA GLN A 28 11.05 -4.09 6.01
C GLN A 28 11.41 -3.45 4.64
N PRO A 29 12.66 -3.53 4.15
CA PRO A 29 13.10 -2.86 2.91
C PRO A 29 12.94 -3.67 1.63
N TRP A 30 12.54 -4.93 1.72
CA TRP A 30 12.58 -5.88 0.61
C TRP A 30 11.36 -5.73 -0.30
N ALA A 31 11.63 -5.40 -1.57
CA ALA A 31 10.62 -5.37 -2.64
C ALA A 31 11.26 -5.80 -3.98
N PRO A 32 11.77 -7.05 -4.06
CA PRO A 32 12.51 -7.48 -5.24
C PRO A 32 11.58 -7.77 -6.43
N ALA A 33 12.14 -7.70 -7.64
CA ALA A 33 11.54 -8.18 -8.88
C ALA A 33 11.16 -9.68 -8.82
N PRO A 34 10.24 -10.16 -9.67
CA PRO A 34 9.50 -9.41 -10.72
C PRO A 34 8.35 -8.56 -10.21
N GLN A 35 7.79 -8.85 -9.04
CA GLN A 35 6.65 -8.13 -8.49
C GLN A 35 7.01 -7.54 -7.12
N ALA A 36 7.30 -6.24 -7.10
CA ALA A 36 7.83 -5.56 -5.92
C ALA A 36 6.96 -5.73 -4.66
N ASN A 37 5.65 -5.94 -4.78
CA ASN A 37 4.73 -6.07 -3.65
C ASN A 37 4.63 -7.49 -3.07
N THR A 38 5.13 -8.54 -3.75
CA THR A 38 4.92 -9.93 -3.33
C THR A 38 5.61 -10.24 -2.00
N VAL A 39 6.89 -9.89 -1.85
CA VAL A 39 7.62 -10.10 -0.60
C VAL A 39 7.03 -9.29 0.56
N PRO A 40 6.73 -7.97 0.41
CA PRO A 40 6.01 -7.22 1.43
C PRO A 40 4.70 -7.88 1.88
N LEU A 41 3.91 -8.41 0.94
CA LEU A 41 2.65 -9.09 1.23
C LEU A 41 2.88 -10.39 2.02
N LEU A 42 3.83 -11.23 1.57
CA LEU A 42 4.18 -12.48 2.24
C LEU A 42 4.68 -12.24 3.67
N ILE A 43 5.57 -11.26 3.87
CA ILE A 43 6.07 -10.88 5.21
C ILE A 43 4.93 -10.41 6.10
N SER A 44 4.02 -9.58 5.58
CA SER A 44 2.88 -9.07 6.35
C SER A 44 2.01 -10.22 6.86
N TRP A 45 1.60 -11.12 5.96
CA TRP A 45 0.76 -12.25 6.34
C TRP A 45 1.50 -13.27 7.20
N ALA A 46 2.80 -13.50 6.97
CA ALA A 46 3.62 -14.34 7.84
C ALA A 46 3.70 -13.78 9.26
N CYS A 47 3.87 -12.46 9.41
CA CYS A 47 3.86 -11.82 10.73
C CYS A 47 2.52 -12.02 11.45
N MET A 48 1.40 -11.87 10.71
CA MET A 48 0.06 -12.10 11.26
C MET A 48 -0.16 -13.57 11.65
N THR A 49 0.21 -14.53 10.80
CA THR A 49 0.04 -15.95 11.13
C THR A 49 0.93 -16.38 12.30
N LEU A 50 2.18 -15.93 12.35
CA LEU A 50 3.06 -16.16 13.51
C LEU A 50 2.48 -15.58 14.80
N LEU A 51 1.91 -14.37 14.74
CA LEU A 51 1.20 -13.78 15.88
C LEU A 51 0.03 -14.66 16.33
N LEU A 52 -0.82 -15.10 15.40
CA LEU A 52 -1.99 -15.93 15.71
C LEU A 52 -1.59 -17.29 16.32
N VAL A 53 -0.50 -17.90 15.84
CA VAL A 53 -0.02 -19.21 16.31
C VAL A 53 0.62 -19.10 17.70
N PHE A 54 1.56 -18.18 17.88
CA PHE A 54 2.46 -18.18 19.04
C PHE A 54 2.09 -17.15 20.11
N ALA A 55 1.35 -16.08 19.80
CA ALA A 55 0.95 -15.11 20.83
C ALA A 55 -0.14 -15.70 21.73
N PRO A 56 0.02 -15.66 23.07
CA PRO A 56 -1.04 -16.10 23.99
C PRO A 56 -2.28 -15.23 23.90
N GLY A 57 -2.10 -13.97 23.51
CA GLY A 57 -3.16 -13.05 23.14
C GLY A 57 -2.58 -11.67 22.78
N LEU A 58 -3.45 -10.76 22.37
CA LEU A 58 -3.09 -9.43 21.91
C LEU A 58 -3.79 -8.34 22.75
N ARG A 59 -3.06 -7.33 23.21
CA ARG A 59 -3.64 -6.16 23.89
C ARG A 59 -3.64 -4.97 22.95
N THR A 60 -4.57 -4.03 23.17
CA THR A 60 -4.60 -2.76 22.41
C THR A 60 -3.30 -1.97 22.56
N HIS A 61 -2.65 -2.07 23.73
CA HIS A 61 -1.33 -1.50 23.95
C HIS A 61 -0.26 -2.04 22.99
N ASP A 62 -0.28 -3.32 22.66
CA ASP A 62 0.71 -3.91 21.75
C ASP A 62 0.52 -3.36 20.33
N VAL A 63 -0.74 -3.26 19.87
CA VAL A 63 -1.10 -2.68 18.56
C VAL A 63 -0.72 -1.21 18.48
N ALA A 64 -1.10 -0.41 19.49
CA ALA A 64 -0.77 1.01 19.53
C ALA A 64 0.75 1.23 19.56
N ARG A 65 1.49 0.49 20.39
CA ARG A 65 2.96 0.56 20.44
C ARG A 65 3.58 0.19 19.10
N ALA A 66 3.10 -0.86 18.43
CA ALA A 66 3.61 -1.26 17.11
C ALA A 66 3.43 -0.17 16.06
N TRP A 67 2.25 0.45 15.98
CA TRP A 67 2.02 1.57 15.06
C TRP A 67 2.85 2.80 15.41
N VAL A 68 3.03 3.13 16.70
CA VAL A 68 3.92 4.22 17.12
C VAL A 68 5.36 3.93 16.74
N VAL A 69 5.88 2.74 17.04
CA VAL A 69 7.27 2.35 16.69
C VAL A 69 7.48 2.38 15.18
N ALA A 70 6.55 1.79 14.41
CA ALA A 70 6.58 1.84 12.95
C ALA A 70 6.58 3.29 12.44
N ALA A 71 5.66 4.13 12.91
CA ALA A 71 5.57 5.52 12.49
C ALA A 71 6.82 6.35 12.84
N LEU A 72 7.40 6.17 14.03
CA LEU A 72 8.61 6.88 14.44
C LEU A 72 9.82 6.49 13.58
N ILE A 73 10.05 5.19 13.40
CA ILE A 73 11.15 4.68 12.57
C ILE A 73 10.96 5.10 11.11
N SER A 74 9.76 4.94 10.55
CA SER A 74 9.46 5.36 9.17
C SER A 74 9.55 6.88 8.98
N SER A 75 9.24 7.69 10.00
CA SER A 75 9.47 9.14 9.96
C SER A 75 10.96 9.47 9.88
N ALA A 76 11.79 8.81 10.69
CA ALA A 76 13.24 8.99 10.64
C ALA A 76 13.82 8.55 9.28
N MET A 77 13.40 7.38 8.77
CA MET A 77 13.76 6.92 7.42
C MET A 77 13.35 7.95 6.36
N GLY A 78 12.12 8.46 6.42
CA GLY A 78 11.60 9.45 5.49
C GLY A 78 12.40 10.75 5.49
N LEU A 79 12.84 11.23 6.66
CA LEU A 79 13.67 12.43 6.75
C LEU A 79 15.09 12.20 6.20
N VAL A 80 15.69 11.05 6.49
CA VAL A 80 16.98 10.66 5.89
C VAL A 80 16.88 10.62 4.35
N GLN A 81 15.78 10.08 3.82
CA GLN A 81 15.49 10.05 2.39
C GLN A 81 15.28 11.45 1.80
N TYR A 82 14.48 12.29 2.47
CA TYR A 82 14.14 13.63 2.01
C TYR A 82 15.38 14.50 1.73
N PHE A 83 16.42 14.37 2.56
CA PHE A 83 17.69 15.08 2.41
C PHE A 83 18.75 14.32 1.59
N GLY A 84 18.43 13.18 1.00
CA GLY A 84 19.34 12.44 0.12
C GLY A 84 20.37 11.55 0.82
N PHE A 85 20.24 11.31 2.12
CA PHE A 85 21.21 10.52 2.90
C PHE A 85 20.89 9.03 2.95
N ALA A 86 19.82 8.57 2.29
CA ALA A 86 19.38 7.17 2.34
C ALA A 86 20.44 6.17 1.84
N GLY A 87 21.31 6.58 0.91
CA GLY A 87 22.39 5.73 0.39
C GLY A 87 23.33 5.19 1.48
N ALA A 88 23.58 5.97 2.54
CA ALA A 88 24.42 5.57 3.66
C ALA A 88 23.82 4.42 4.51
N PHE A 89 22.52 4.18 4.38
CA PHE A 89 21.78 3.16 5.13
C PHE A 89 21.32 1.99 4.24
N SER A 90 21.75 1.93 2.99
CA SER A 90 21.47 0.81 2.10
C SER A 90 22.14 -0.48 2.62
N PRO A 91 21.49 -1.66 2.57
CA PRO A 91 20.18 -1.94 1.96
C PRO A 91 18.98 -1.85 2.94
N TRP A 92 19.19 -1.34 4.15
CA TRP A 92 18.18 -1.32 5.22
C TRP A 92 17.14 -0.21 5.06
N VAL A 93 17.50 0.86 4.33
CA VAL A 93 16.61 1.95 3.94
C VAL A 93 16.57 2.02 2.42
N HIS A 94 15.36 2.03 1.87
CA HIS A 94 15.13 2.25 0.45
C HIS A 94 15.69 3.62 0.03
N VAL A 95 16.41 3.65 -1.09
CA VAL A 95 16.93 4.88 -1.69
C VAL A 95 15.95 5.35 -2.77
N PRO A 96 15.25 6.49 -2.60
CA PRO A 96 14.40 7.06 -3.64
C PRO A 96 15.20 7.53 -4.86
N ALA A 97 14.51 7.77 -5.97
CA ALA A 97 15.15 8.20 -7.22
C ALA A 97 15.60 9.67 -7.18
N GLY A 98 14.93 10.51 -6.39
CA GLY A 98 15.22 11.94 -6.27
C GLY A 98 15.33 12.43 -4.82
N LEU A 99 15.82 13.66 -4.68
CA LEU A 99 15.76 14.44 -3.42
C LEU A 99 14.32 14.89 -3.12
N ALA A 100 14.08 15.37 -1.91
CA ALA A 100 12.75 15.80 -1.44
C ALA A 100 11.68 14.68 -1.39
N GLU A 101 12.08 13.42 -1.51
CA GLU A 101 11.16 12.28 -1.49
C GLU A 101 11.23 11.53 -0.16
N ALA A 102 10.16 11.61 0.65
CA ALA A 102 10.01 10.77 1.84
C ALA A 102 8.95 9.68 1.61
N ASN A 103 9.42 8.43 1.52
CA ASN A 103 8.58 7.26 1.25
C ASN A 103 8.78 6.11 2.26
N ALA A 104 9.79 6.24 3.14
CA ALA A 104 10.35 5.18 3.96
C ALA A 104 10.56 3.88 3.15
N ASN A 105 10.47 2.73 3.81
CA ASN A 105 10.51 1.43 3.15
C ASN A 105 9.15 1.01 2.54
N LEU A 106 8.10 1.82 2.71
CA LEU A 106 6.81 1.65 2.03
C LEU A 106 6.87 2.06 0.55
N ARG A 107 7.90 2.82 0.15
CA ARG A 107 8.19 3.21 -1.25
C ARG A 107 7.07 4.01 -1.92
N GLN A 108 6.15 4.56 -1.14
CA GLN A 108 5.04 5.36 -1.66
C GLN A 108 4.58 6.38 -0.60
N ARG A 109 4.57 7.66 -0.97
CA ARG A 109 4.30 8.80 -0.07
C ARG A 109 2.95 8.78 0.62
N ASN A 110 1.88 8.37 -0.06
CA ASN A 110 0.54 8.27 0.53
C ASN A 110 0.46 7.11 1.53
N GLN A 111 1.16 5.99 1.28
CA GLN A 111 1.27 4.90 2.25
C GLN A 111 1.99 5.34 3.51
N LEU A 112 3.14 6.01 3.36
CA LEU A 112 3.85 6.58 4.51
C LEU A 112 2.95 7.56 5.26
N ALA A 113 2.33 8.51 4.58
CA ALA A 113 1.44 9.48 5.21
C ALA A 113 0.26 8.83 5.98
N THR A 114 -0.25 7.70 5.48
CA THR A 114 -1.30 6.93 6.17
C THR A 114 -0.79 6.28 7.44
N LEU A 115 0.39 5.63 7.38
CA LEU A 115 1.05 5.07 8.57
C LEU A 115 1.32 6.16 9.62
N LEU A 116 1.78 7.34 9.20
CA LEU A 116 2.08 8.44 10.12
C LEU A 116 0.81 8.99 10.78
N ALA A 117 -0.30 9.10 10.04
CA ALA A 117 -1.60 9.45 10.62
C ALA A 117 -2.10 8.39 11.62
N MET A 118 -1.94 7.11 11.32
CA MET A 118 -2.20 6.01 12.26
C MET A 118 -1.30 6.11 13.50
N GLY A 119 -0.04 6.49 13.32
CA GLY A 119 0.93 6.76 14.39
C GLY A 119 0.47 7.88 15.31
N VAL A 120 0.00 9.01 14.77
CA VAL A 120 -0.58 10.11 15.56
C VAL A 120 -1.75 9.60 16.40
N LEU A 121 -2.71 8.89 15.80
CA LEU A 121 -3.86 8.32 16.50
C LEU A 121 -3.42 7.35 17.62
N ALA A 122 -2.41 6.53 17.36
CA ALA A 122 -1.86 5.59 18.32
C ALA A 122 -1.13 6.29 19.49
N VAL A 123 -0.39 7.37 19.24
CA VAL A 123 0.23 8.20 20.31
C VAL A 123 -0.85 8.86 21.17
N LEU A 124 -1.88 9.44 20.55
CA LEU A 124 -3.00 10.06 21.28
C LEU A 124 -3.74 9.03 22.15
N TRP A 125 -3.97 7.82 21.62
CA TRP A 125 -4.57 6.74 22.38
C TRP A 125 -3.66 6.27 23.53
N TRP A 126 -2.35 6.11 23.28
CA TRP A 126 -1.39 5.67 24.30
C TRP A 126 -1.24 6.72 25.41
N GLN A 127 -1.30 8.01 25.08
CA GLN A 127 -1.33 9.10 26.06
C GLN A 127 -2.57 9.03 26.95
N ALA A 128 -3.74 8.78 26.38
CA ALA A 128 -4.96 8.56 27.15
C ALA A 128 -4.91 7.31 28.06
N ASN A 129 -3.99 6.37 27.77
CA ASN A 129 -3.79 5.11 28.52
C ASN A 129 -2.43 5.08 29.27
N GLY A 130 -1.87 6.24 29.64
CA GLY A 130 -0.74 6.31 30.58
C GLY A 130 0.63 6.67 30.00
N LEU A 131 0.75 6.96 28.70
CA LEU A 131 1.98 7.59 28.17
C LEU A 131 2.10 9.03 28.70
N LYS A 132 3.25 9.37 29.31
CA LYS A 132 3.49 10.73 29.83
C LYS A 132 3.44 11.74 28.67
N THR A 133 2.80 12.89 28.90
CA THR A 133 2.61 13.95 27.89
C THR A 133 3.92 14.40 27.24
N ARG A 134 5.02 14.51 28.00
CA ARG A 134 6.35 14.84 27.46
C ARG A 134 6.79 13.89 26.35
N HIS A 135 6.46 12.60 26.46
CA HIS A 135 6.81 11.61 25.45
C HIS A 135 5.88 11.69 24.25
N ALA A 136 4.59 11.94 24.48
CA ALA A 136 3.64 12.19 23.40
C ALA A 136 4.05 13.40 22.55
N LEU A 137 4.50 14.50 23.16
CA LEU A 137 4.88 15.73 22.45
C LEU A 137 5.99 15.53 21.42
N TRP A 138 7.12 14.90 21.80
CA TRP A 138 8.22 14.68 20.85
C TRP A 138 7.86 13.62 19.82
N MET A 139 7.12 12.57 20.19
CA MET A 139 6.68 11.53 19.24
C MET A 139 5.77 12.14 18.17
N LEU A 140 4.79 12.94 18.58
CA LEU A 140 3.89 13.65 17.68
C LEU A 140 4.63 14.64 16.80
N ALA A 141 5.61 15.36 17.34
CA ALA A 141 6.42 16.29 16.56
C ALA A 141 7.21 15.56 15.46
N LEU A 142 7.91 14.47 15.80
CA LEU A 142 8.67 13.69 14.81
C LEU A 142 7.76 13.11 13.72
N VAL A 143 6.63 12.53 14.10
CA VAL A 143 5.66 11.96 13.16
C VAL A 143 5.04 13.04 12.26
N ALA A 144 4.72 14.21 12.81
CA ALA A 144 4.19 15.34 12.04
C ALA A 144 5.20 15.91 11.05
N ILE A 145 6.48 16.03 11.46
CA ILE A 145 7.58 16.45 10.58
C ILE A 145 7.80 15.42 9.46
N GLY A 146 7.84 14.12 9.80
CA GLY A 146 7.92 13.04 8.81
C GLY A 146 6.75 13.05 7.83
N ASN A 147 5.53 13.36 8.30
CA ASN A 147 4.36 13.47 7.44
C ASN A 147 4.43 14.68 6.50
N ALA A 148 4.96 15.82 6.98
CA ALA A 148 5.21 16.98 6.14
C ALA A 148 6.24 16.67 5.04
N ALA A 149 7.30 15.92 5.35
CA ALA A 149 8.33 15.50 4.39
C ALA A 149 7.78 14.64 3.24
N THR A 150 6.62 13.99 3.39
CA THR A 150 6.00 13.20 2.30
C THR A 150 5.49 14.05 1.14
N ALA A 151 5.28 15.36 1.35
CA ALA A 151 4.63 16.28 0.41
C ALA A 151 3.31 15.71 -0.19
N SER A 152 2.57 14.91 0.61
CA SER A 152 1.35 14.21 0.16
C SER A 152 0.08 15.03 0.44
N ARG A 153 -0.76 15.20 -0.59
CA ARG A 153 -2.14 15.71 -0.46
C ARG A 153 -2.98 14.84 0.48
N THR A 154 -2.83 13.51 0.38
CA THR A 154 -3.47 12.55 1.29
C THR A 154 -3.01 12.75 2.73
N GLY A 155 -1.72 13.01 2.94
CA GLY A 155 -1.16 13.31 4.27
C GLY A 155 -1.74 14.56 4.92
N LEU A 156 -1.96 15.63 4.14
CA LEU A 156 -2.66 16.83 4.63
C LEU A 156 -4.09 16.50 5.08
N LEU A 157 -4.86 15.81 4.23
CA LEU A 157 -6.24 15.42 4.52
C LEU A 157 -6.33 14.53 5.77
N HIS A 158 -5.36 13.62 5.95
CA HIS A 158 -5.28 12.81 7.17
C HIS A 158 -5.05 13.65 8.43
N MET A 159 -4.14 14.64 8.41
CA MET A 159 -3.90 15.49 9.58
C MET A 159 -5.15 16.29 9.98
N VAL A 160 -5.90 16.80 8.99
CA VAL A 160 -7.19 17.46 9.22
C VAL A 160 -8.21 16.47 9.80
N LEU A 161 -8.35 15.29 9.20
CA LEU A 161 -9.27 14.25 9.68
C LEU A 161 -8.96 13.83 11.12
N VAL A 162 -7.69 13.58 11.44
CA VAL A 162 -7.24 13.20 12.79
C VAL A 162 -7.58 14.28 13.82
N LEU A 163 -7.34 15.56 13.48
CA LEU A 163 -7.71 16.69 14.35
C LEU A 163 -9.22 16.73 14.59
N LEU A 164 -10.02 16.62 13.53
CA LEU A 164 -11.49 16.63 13.62
C LEU A 164 -12.02 15.47 14.47
N LEU A 165 -11.48 14.27 14.28
CA LEU A 165 -11.83 13.09 15.09
C LEU A 165 -11.46 13.28 16.56
N ALA A 166 -10.25 13.79 16.84
CA ALA A 166 -9.82 14.04 18.23
C ALA A 166 -10.69 15.11 18.91
N VAL A 167 -11.04 16.20 18.22
CA VAL A 167 -11.96 17.22 18.72
C VAL A 167 -13.35 16.64 18.96
N TYR A 168 -13.90 15.90 17.99
CA TYR A 168 -15.21 15.27 18.07
C TYR A 168 -15.32 14.36 19.29
N TRP A 169 -14.38 13.44 19.46
CA TRP A 169 -14.38 12.49 20.58
C TRP A 169 -14.08 13.14 21.92
N SER A 170 -13.19 14.12 21.96
CA SER A 170 -12.85 14.83 23.20
C SER A 170 -14.00 15.69 23.73
N LYS A 171 -14.80 16.32 22.87
CA LYS A 171 -15.86 17.25 23.29
C LYS A 171 -17.13 16.53 23.75
N ARG A 172 -17.36 15.30 23.27
CA ARG A 172 -18.57 14.54 23.59
C ARG A 172 -18.53 13.84 24.96
N HIS A 173 -17.37 13.81 25.61
CA HIS A 173 -17.16 13.06 26.84
C HIS A 173 -16.46 13.92 27.90
N ALA A 174 -17.24 14.37 28.89
CA ALA A 174 -16.78 15.30 29.92
C ALA A 174 -15.88 14.65 31.01
N ASN A 175 -15.97 13.33 31.24
CA ASN A 175 -15.45 12.71 32.48
C ASN A 175 -14.59 11.44 32.34
N ARG A 176 -13.96 11.16 31.18
CA ARG A 176 -13.11 9.94 31.02
C ARG A 176 -11.87 10.17 30.16
N GLU A 177 -10.91 9.23 30.30
CA GLU A 177 -9.75 9.03 29.43
C GLU A 177 -10.15 9.28 27.96
N LYS A 178 -9.58 10.32 27.35
CA LYS A 178 -9.95 10.82 26.03
C LYS A 178 -8.70 11.12 25.21
N MET A 179 -8.78 10.91 23.90
CA MET A 179 -7.74 11.39 22.98
C MET A 179 -7.70 12.92 23.05
N ALA A 180 -6.62 13.46 23.59
CA ALA A 180 -6.52 14.89 23.88
C ALA A 180 -6.43 15.72 22.59
N TRP A 181 -7.50 16.45 22.26
CA TRP A 181 -7.51 17.34 21.09
C TRP A 181 -6.38 18.40 21.08
N PRO A 182 -5.86 18.92 22.23
CA PRO A 182 -4.73 19.85 22.20
C PRO A 182 -3.44 19.21 21.66
N LEU A 183 -3.24 17.91 21.91
CA LEU A 183 -2.10 17.18 21.35
C LEU A 183 -2.27 16.92 19.84
N ALA A 184 -3.50 16.69 19.38
CA ALA A 184 -3.78 16.61 17.95
C ALA A 184 -3.55 17.95 17.25
N LEU A 185 -3.95 19.07 17.90
CA LEU A 185 -3.67 20.41 17.41
C LEU A 185 -2.16 20.70 17.40
N TRP A 186 -1.42 20.29 18.44
CA TRP A 186 0.05 20.37 18.45
C TRP A 186 0.68 19.66 17.25
N ALA A 187 0.29 18.42 16.98
CA ALA A 187 0.79 17.68 15.81
C ALA A 187 0.44 18.39 14.48
N TRP A 188 -0.78 18.93 14.37
CA TRP A 188 -1.22 19.69 13.20
C TRP A 188 -0.41 20.98 12.99
N LEU A 189 -0.16 21.75 14.06
CA LEU A 189 0.66 22.96 14.00
C LEU A 189 2.10 22.65 13.58
N ILE A 190 2.71 21.61 14.16
CA ILE A 190 4.04 21.16 13.76
C ILE A 190 4.07 20.74 12.29
N TYR A 191 3.05 20.02 11.82
CA TYR A 191 2.94 19.64 10.41
C TYR A 191 2.89 20.88 9.49
N VAL A 192 2.09 21.90 9.83
CA VAL A 192 2.00 23.14 9.06
C VAL A 192 3.34 23.87 9.02
N ILE A 193 3.99 24.04 10.18
CA ILE A 193 5.30 24.67 10.29
C ILE A 193 6.34 23.90 9.48
N ALA A 194 6.40 22.58 9.63
CA ALA A 194 7.35 21.72 8.92
C ALA A 194 7.12 21.72 7.40
N SER A 195 5.86 21.82 6.95
CA SER A 195 5.52 21.90 5.52
C SER A 195 6.08 23.16 4.84
N ALA A 196 6.33 24.22 5.61
CA ALA A 196 6.99 25.44 5.13
C ALA A 196 8.52 25.38 5.31
N LEU A 197 8.99 24.89 6.47
CA LEU A 197 10.42 24.89 6.80
C LEU A 197 11.24 23.83 6.07
N LEU A 198 10.68 22.65 5.78
CA LEU A 198 11.42 21.54 5.14
C LEU A 198 11.87 21.88 3.72
N PRO A 199 11.03 22.44 2.82
CA PRO A 199 11.48 22.90 1.51
C PRO A 199 12.58 23.96 1.59
N TRP A 200 12.46 24.91 2.53
CA TRP A 200 13.47 25.94 2.75
C TRP A 200 14.80 25.34 3.24
N ALA A 201 14.75 24.45 4.23
CA ALA A 201 15.94 23.76 4.75
C ALA A 201 16.62 22.90 3.66
N LEU A 202 15.83 22.22 2.82
CA LEU A 202 16.35 21.47 1.68
C LEU A 202 17.06 22.40 0.70
N SER A 203 16.43 23.51 0.32
CA SER A 203 17.01 24.49 -0.60
C SER A 203 18.33 25.07 -0.08
N MET A 204 18.44 25.34 1.23
CA MET A 204 19.70 25.76 1.84
C MET A 204 20.77 24.67 1.82
N ALA A 205 20.39 23.41 2.02
CA ALA A 205 21.33 22.29 2.12
C ALA A 205 21.81 21.79 0.75
N THR A 206 20.97 21.82 -0.28
CA THR A 206 21.23 21.16 -1.57
C THR A 206 21.16 22.12 -2.77
N GLY A 207 20.67 23.34 -2.58
CA GLY A 207 20.38 24.27 -3.68
C GLY A 207 19.12 23.91 -4.49
N GLN A 208 18.41 22.82 -4.17
CA GLN A 208 17.22 22.39 -4.89
C GLN A 208 15.94 22.83 -4.17
N ALA A 209 14.96 23.31 -4.94
CA ALA A 209 13.64 23.62 -4.42
C ALA A 209 12.85 22.32 -4.19
N GLY A 210 12.48 22.05 -2.94
CA GLY A 210 11.51 21.00 -2.63
C GLY A 210 10.07 21.50 -2.83
N GLU A 211 9.16 20.63 -3.25
CA GLU A 211 7.74 20.96 -3.31
C GLU A 211 7.02 20.59 -2.02
N SER A 212 6.13 21.46 -1.55
CA SER A 212 5.24 21.16 -0.42
C SER A 212 3.92 20.54 -0.88
N ALA A 213 3.20 19.89 0.04
CA ALA A 213 1.85 19.38 -0.24
C ALA A 213 0.87 20.48 -0.70
N TRP A 214 1.07 21.72 -0.22
CA TRP A 214 0.28 22.89 -0.62
C TRP A 214 0.57 23.34 -2.04
N ALA A 215 1.85 23.38 -2.44
CA ALA A 215 2.24 23.71 -3.81
C ALA A 215 1.65 22.71 -4.82
N ARG A 216 1.61 21.42 -4.45
CA ARG A 216 1.00 20.36 -5.26
C ARG A 216 -0.53 20.38 -5.32
N LEU A 217 -1.21 21.11 -4.42
CA LEU A 217 -2.66 21.35 -4.55
C LEU A 217 -2.96 22.36 -5.66
N SER A 218 -2.05 23.30 -5.91
CA SER A 218 -2.20 24.33 -6.95
C SER A 218 -1.70 23.92 -8.34
N GLN A 219 -1.00 22.79 -8.46
CA GLN A 219 -0.50 22.30 -9.75
C GLN A 219 -1.54 21.39 -10.43
N ASP A 220 -2.02 21.81 -11.61
CA ASP A 220 -2.74 20.93 -12.53
C ASP A 220 -1.70 20.11 -13.31
N GLU A 221 -1.40 18.90 -12.82
CA GLU A 221 -0.54 17.91 -13.48
C GLU A 221 -1.18 17.45 -14.81
N ALA A 222 -0.99 18.18 -15.92
CA ALA A 222 -1.42 17.87 -17.31
C ALA A 222 -2.20 16.53 -17.54
N CYS A 223 -1.60 15.57 -18.24
CA CYS A 223 -2.19 14.23 -18.50
C CYS A 223 -2.14 13.30 -17.28
N GLY A 224 -1.27 13.59 -16.29
CA GLY A 224 -1.15 12.84 -15.03
C GLY A 224 -2.24 13.17 -13.98
N SER A 225 -3.16 14.07 -14.29
CA SER A 225 -4.15 14.53 -13.31
C SER A 225 -5.16 13.43 -12.97
N ARG A 226 -5.63 13.44 -11.71
CA ARG A 226 -6.73 12.57 -11.26
C ARG A 226 -8.03 12.82 -12.04
N ARG A 227 -8.23 14.02 -12.57
CA ARG A 227 -9.39 14.37 -13.39
C ARG A 227 -9.38 13.62 -14.73
N VAL A 228 -8.25 13.65 -15.44
CA VAL A 228 -8.07 12.89 -16.70
C VAL A 228 -8.21 11.39 -16.44
N LEU A 229 -7.57 10.91 -15.37
CA LEU A 229 -7.65 9.51 -14.96
C LEU A 229 -9.10 9.06 -14.74
N TRP A 230 -9.87 9.78 -13.91
CA TRP A 230 -11.26 9.41 -13.61
C TRP A 230 -12.16 9.54 -14.84
N SER A 231 -11.94 10.53 -15.71
CA SER A 231 -12.64 10.64 -16.99
C SER A 231 -12.40 9.39 -17.86
N ASN A 232 -11.15 8.94 -17.98
CA ASN A 232 -10.81 7.71 -18.72
C ASN A 232 -11.49 6.49 -18.11
N VAL A 233 -11.43 6.32 -16.78
CA VAL A 233 -12.07 5.19 -16.09
C VAL A 233 -13.59 5.19 -16.27
N LEU A 234 -14.24 6.36 -16.21
CA LEU A 234 -15.69 6.47 -16.44
C LEU A 234 -16.08 6.02 -17.85
N GLN A 235 -15.29 6.39 -18.86
CA GLN A 235 -15.50 5.93 -20.24
C GLN A 235 -15.29 4.43 -20.39
N LEU A 236 -14.33 3.85 -19.67
CA LEU A 236 -14.16 2.38 -19.64
C LEU A 236 -15.36 1.70 -18.96
N ILE A 237 -15.91 2.28 -17.90
CA ILE A 237 -17.13 1.77 -17.24
C ILE A 237 -18.31 1.83 -18.21
N GLU A 238 -18.46 2.91 -18.97
CA GLU A 238 -19.53 3.08 -19.97
C GLU A 238 -19.52 1.97 -21.03
N GLN A 239 -18.34 1.49 -21.43
CA GLN A 239 -18.20 0.40 -22.40
C GLN A 239 -18.66 -0.97 -21.86
N ARG A 240 -18.51 -1.22 -20.55
CA ARG A 240 -18.89 -2.50 -19.90
C ARG A 240 -19.53 -2.29 -18.51
N PRO A 241 -20.72 -1.67 -18.42
CA PRO A 241 -21.26 -1.19 -17.14
C PRO A 241 -21.74 -2.30 -16.20
N TRP A 242 -22.15 -3.45 -16.73
CA TRP A 242 -22.79 -4.51 -15.96
C TRP A 242 -21.80 -5.48 -15.31
N LEU A 243 -20.84 -5.97 -16.09
CA LEU A 243 -19.87 -6.98 -15.67
C LEU A 243 -18.47 -6.41 -15.45
N GLY A 244 -18.22 -5.17 -15.89
CA GLY A 244 -16.89 -4.59 -15.91
C GLY A 244 -15.98 -5.24 -16.96
N TRP A 245 -14.71 -4.87 -16.92
CA TRP A 245 -13.67 -5.42 -17.79
C TRP A 245 -13.09 -6.74 -17.29
N GLY A 246 -13.24 -7.04 -16.01
CA GLY A 246 -12.58 -8.16 -15.33
C GLY A 246 -11.53 -7.69 -14.33
N TRP A 247 -11.17 -8.57 -13.41
CA TRP A 247 -10.13 -8.30 -12.41
C TRP A 247 -8.74 -8.30 -13.07
N GLY A 248 -7.97 -7.23 -12.86
CA GLY A 248 -6.64 -7.07 -13.48
C GLY A 248 -6.64 -6.48 -14.88
N GLU A 249 -7.81 -6.31 -15.50
CA GLU A 249 -7.96 -5.92 -16.92
C GLU A 249 -7.84 -4.42 -17.18
N LEU A 250 -7.73 -3.58 -16.15
CA LEU A 250 -7.74 -2.12 -16.32
C LEU A 250 -6.58 -1.62 -17.19
N LYS A 251 -5.39 -2.24 -17.09
CA LYS A 251 -4.25 -1.86 -17.92
C LYS A 251 -4.53 -2.12 -19.40
N TYR A 252 -5.05 -3.31 -19.71
CA TYR A 252 -5.43 -3.72 -21.05
C TYR A 252 -6.55 -2.86 -21.60
N ALA A 253 -7.63 -2.70 -20.83
CA ALA A 253 -8.77 -1.85 -21.18
C ALA A 253 -8.29 -0.42 -21.51
N HIS A 254 -7.41 0.14 -20.69
CA HIS A 254 -6.85 1.46 -20.94
C HIS A 254 -5.98 1.49 -22.20
N TYR A 255 -5.12 0.49 -22.43
CA TYR A 255 -4.29 0.38 -23.65
C TYR A 255 -5.14 0.28 -24.93
N MET A 256 -6.17 -0.56 -24.93
CA MET A 256 -7.03 -0.79 -26.10
C MET A 256 -8.01 0.36 -26.38
N ALA A 257 -8.32 1.19 -25.38
CA ALA A 257 -9.32 2.23 -25.50
C ALA A 257 -8.83 3.51 -26.18
N ASP A 258 -9.76 4.14 -26.89
CA ASP A 258 -9.63 5.47 -27.44
C ASP A 258 -10.46 6.46 -26.63
N TYR A 259 -9.85 7.61 -26.30
CA TYR A 259 -10.51 8.68 -25.55
C TYR A 259 -10.79 9.89 -26.45
N PRO A 260 -11.96 10.54 -26.35
CA PRO A 260 -12.26 11.79 -27.03
C PRO A 260 -11.23 12.88 -26.67
N GLY A 261 -10.77 13.63 -27.68
CA GLY A 261 -9.66 14.58 -27.53
C GLY A 261 -8.26 13.95 -27.60
N GLY A 262 -8.18 12.64 -27.89
CA GLY A 262 -6.93 11.96 -28.19
C GLY A 262 -5.95 11.97 -27.02
N ARG A 263 -4.66 12.20 -27.33
CA ARG A 263 -3.55 12.15 -26.36
C ARG A 263 -3.72 13.14 -25.20
N ALA A 264 -4.25 14.33 -25.46
CA ALA A 264 -4.38 15.37 -24.44
C ALA A 264 -5.30 14.94 -23.27
N ASN A 265 -6.28 14.09 -23.56
CA ASN A 265 -7.24 13.58 -22.57
C ASN A 265 -6.97 12.13 -22.17
N ARG A 266 -5.80 11.59 -22.49
CA ARG A 266 -5.39 10.25 -22.08
C ARG A 266 -4.44 10.33 -20.90
N PHE A 267 -4.70 9.53 -19.87
CA PHE A 267 -3.78 9.35 -18.76
C PHE A 267 -2.44 8.76 -19.27
N CYS A 268 -1.33 9.38 -18.90
CA CYS A 268 -0.03 9.07 -19.51
C CYS A 268 0.61 7.77 -19.05
N ASP A 269 0.35 7.34 -17.81
CA ASP A 269 0.98 6.16 -17.24
C ASP A 269 0.13 4.91 -17.46
N ILE A 270 0.76 3.74 -17.31
CA ILE A 270 0.05 2.46 -17.28
C ILE A 270 -0.94 2.47 -16.11
N LEU A 271 -2.23 2.45 -16.45
CA LEU A 271 -3.30 2.57 -15.48
C LEU A 271 -3.56 1.25 -14.73
N GLY A 272 -2.77 1.00 -13.69
CA GLY A 272 -2.91 -0.21 -12.86
C GLY A 272 -4.14 -0.21 -11.94
N ASN A 273 -4.67 0.97 -11.60
CA ASN A 273 -5.84 1.12 -10.74
C ASN A 273 -6.53 2.49 -10.97
N ALA A 274 -7.78 2.66 -10.49
CA ALA A 274 -8.55 3.88 -10.75
C ALA A 274 -8.27 5.05 -9.77
N HIS A 275 -7.30 4.88 -8.88
CA HIS A 275 -7.04 5.69 -7.69
C HIS A 275 -8.30 6.13 -6.91
N ASN A 276 -9.32 5.26 -6.87
CA ASN A 276 -10.60 5.47 -6.19
C ASN A 276 -11.33 4.11 -6.09
N LEU A 277 -11.56 3.60 -4.88
CA LEU A 277 -12.09 2.24 -4.69
C LEU A 277 -13.46 2.01 -5.37
N PRO A 278 -14.48 2.87 -5.19
CA PRO A 278 -15.75 2.73 -5.91
C PRO A 278 -15.60 2.66 -7.44
N LEU A 279 -14.82 3.57 -8.04
CA LEU A 279 -14.60 3.57 -9.50
C LEU A 279 -13.86 2.30 -9.96
N HIS A 280 -12.89 1.83 -9.17
CA HIS A 280 -12.16 0.62 -9.53
C HIS A 280 -13.00 -0.64 -9.43
N LEU A 281 -13.87 -0.75 -8.41
CA LEU A 281 -14.83 -1.84 -8.35
C LEU A 281 -15.78 -1.79 -9.55
N ALA A 282 -16.23 -0.60 -9.95
CA ALA A 282 -17.13 -0.45 -11.09
C ALA A 282 -16.47 -0.84 -12.43
N VAL A 283 -15.23 -0.41 -12.68
CA VAL A 283 -14.55 -0.74 -13.95
C VAL A 283 -14.13 -2.20 -14.03
N THR A 284 -13.87 -2.87 -12.90
CA THR A 284 -13.40 -4.26 -12.87
C THR A 284 -14.55 -5.27 -12.76
N LEU A 285 -15.55 -5.02 -11.90
CA LEU A 285 -16.63 -5.96 -11.59
C LEU A 285 -18.02 -5.49 -12.06
N GLY A 286 -18.11 -4.28 -12.62
CA GLY A 286 -19.36 -3.65 -13.01
C GLY A 286 -20.04 -2.87 -11.89
N ILE A 287 -20.94 -1.96 -12.31
CA ILE A 287 -21.71 -1.07 -11.43
C ILE A 287 -22.55 -1.85 -10.40
N PRO A 288 -23.29 -2.93 -10.75
CA PRO A 288 -24.14 -3.63 -9.79
C PRO A 288 -23.35 -4.17 -8.59
N VAL A 289 -22.20 -4.81 -8.85
CA VAL A 289 -21.34 -5.38 -7.80
C VAL A 289 -20.69 -4.26 -6.99
N ALA A 290 -20.21 -3.20 -7.65
CA ALA A 290 -19.62 -2.06 -6.96
C ALA A 290 -20.61 -1.37 -6.00
N VAL A 291 -21.84 -1.11 -6.46
CA VAL A 291 -22.91 -0.54 -5.64
C VAL A 291 -23.25 -1.45 -4.48
N LEU A 292 -23.42 -2.76 -4.70
CA LEU A 292 -23.70 -3.72 -3.64
C LEU A 292 -22.63 -3.68 -2.53
N ILE A 293 -21.35 -3.71 -2.90
CA ILE A 293 -20.23 -3.67 -1.95
C ILE A 293 -20.21 -2.34 -1.19
N VAL A 294 -20.25 -1.21 -1.91
CA VAL A 294 -20.18 0.12 -1.28
C VAL A 294 -21.38 0.38 -0.37
N CYS A 295 -22.60 0.08 -0.82
CA CYS A 295 -23.81 0.21 0.00
C CYS A 295 -23.77 -0.70 1.22
N THR A 296 -23.29 -1.94 1.09
CA THR A 296 -23.14 -2.86 2.23
C THR A 296 -22.18 -2.29 3.27
N LEU A 297 -21.03 -1.77 2.84
CA LEU A 297 -20.06 -1.14 3.73
C LEU A 297 -20.65 0.10 4.43
N VAL A 298 -21.34 0.97 3.69
CA VAL A 298 -22.00 2.15 4.26
C VAL A 298 -23.06 1.73 5.27
N VAL A 299 -23.95 0.79 4.94
CA VAL A 299 -24.99 0.28 5.85
C VAL A 299 -24.37 -0.33 7.10
N LEU A 300 -23.30 -1.11 6.97
CA LEU A 300 -22.59 -1.70 8.11
C LEU A 300 -22.02 -0.61 9.03
N VAL A 301 -21.33 0.39 8.49
CA VAL A 301 -20.80 1.53 9.27
C VAL A 301 -21.94 2.26 9.97
N LEU A 302 -23.05 2.53 9.27
CA LEU A 302 -24.20 3.21 9.85
C LEU A 302 -24.85 2.41 10.98
N ARG A 303 -24.95 1.07 10.83
CA ARG A 303 -25.49 0.16 11.86
C ARG A 303 -24.58 0.04 13.08
N MET A 304 -23.27 -0.01 12.86
CA MET A 304 -22.28 -0.06 13.93
C MET A 304 -22.17 1.26 14.71
N ARG A 305 -22.71 2.36 14.17
CA ARG A 305 -22.84 3.67 14.82
C ARG A 305 -21.52 4.10 15.47
N PRO A 306 -20.41 4.19 14.71
CA PRO A 306 -19.07 4.47 15.23
C PRO A 306 -19.06 5.70 16.12
N TRP A 307 -19.81 6.73 15.74
CA TRP A 307 -19.99 8.00 16.45
C TRP A 307 -20.57 7.89 17.86
N LYS A 308 -21.19 6.76 18.25
CA LYS A 308 -21.69 6.49 19.62
C LYS A 308 -20.67 5.74 20.49
N SER A 309 -19.52 5.36 19.96
CA SER A 309 -18.53 4.58 20.68
C SER A 309 -17.96 5.31 21.90
N ARG A 310 -18.01 4.66 23.06
CA ARG A 310 -17.51 5.21 24.34
C ARG A 310 -16.14 4.67 24.75
N GLN A 311 -15.68 3.59 24.13
CA GLN A 311 -14.46 2.90 24.51
C GLN A 311 -13.30 3.41 23.66
N LEU A 312 -12.18 3.76 24.30
CA LEU A 312 -11.02 4.34 23.62
C LEU A 312 -10.45 3.43 22.51
N HIS A 313 -10.41 2.12 22.73
CA HIS A 313 -9.88 1.19 21.73
C HIS A 313 -10.77 1.10 20.49
N HIS A 314 -12.10 1.23 20.63
CA HIS A 314 -13.00 1.37 19.49
C HIS A 314 -12.81 2.72 18.79
N GLN A 315 -12.59 3.82 19.54
CA GLN A 315 -12.31 5.12 18.93
C GLN A 315 -11.02 5.10 18.12
N LEU A 316 -9.96 4.44 18.61
CA LEU A 316 -8.74 4.18 17.85
C LEU A 316 -9.03 3.39 16.58
N ALA A 317 -9.72 2.25 16.70
CA ALA A 317 -10.04 1.39 15.56
C ALA A 317 -10.86 2.12 14.48
N TRP A 318 -11.93 2.83 14.88
CA TRP A 318 -12.72 3.62 13.93
C TRP A 318 -11.95 4.77 13.31
N SER A 319 -11.05 5.41 14.06
CA SER A 319 -10.21 6.49 13.52
C SER A 319 -9.21 5.97 12.49
N VAL A 320 -8.59 4.82 12.76
CA VAL A 320 -7.68 4.16 11.79
C VAL A 320 -8.45 3.68 10.57
N LEU A 321 -9.63 3.07 10.73
CA LEU A 321 -10.50 2.70 9.60
C LEU A 321 -10.95 3.92 8.80
N ALA A 322 -11.20 5.07 9.43
CA ALA A 322 -11.53 6.30 8.73
C ALA A 322 -10.34 6.84 7.92
N VAL A 323 -9.12 6.79 8.46
CA VAL A 323 -7.89 7.15 7.74
C VAL A 323 -7.65 6.22 6.54
N ILE A 324 -7.75 4.90 6.73
CA ILE A 324 -7.62 3.93 5.63
C ILE A 324 -8.74 4.11 4.61
N GLY A 325 -9.98 4.34 5.04
CA GLY A 325 -11.12 4.60 4.17
C GLY A 325 -10.92 5.86 3.33
N LEU A 326 -10.42 6.96 3.91
CA LEU A 326 -10.08 8.18 3.18
C LEU A 326 -8.96 7.93 2.17
N HIS A 327 -7.92 7.17 2.54
CA HIS A 327 -6.88 6.76 1.61
C HIS A 327 -7.45 5.89 0.46
N SER A 328 -8.40 4.99 0.73
CA SER A 328 -9.09 4.18 -0.29
C SER A 328 -9.94 4.96 -1.29
N LEU A 329 -10.30 6.22 -0.98
CA LEU A 329 -10.98 7.11 -1.93
C LEU A 329 -10.01 7.77 -2.92
N LEU A 330 -8.71 7.69 -2.65
CA LEU A 330 -7.64 8.37 -3.39
C LEU A 330 -6.59 7.39 -3.97
N GLU A 331 -6.53 6.16 -3.46
CA GLU A 331 -5.52 5.12 -3.74
C GLU A 331 -6.04 3.72 -3.34
N PHE A 332 -5.19 2.68 -3.44
CA PHE A 332 -5.49 1.29 -3.06
C PHE A 332 -4.61 0.79 -1.90
N PRO A 333 -4.74 1.32 -0.67
CA PRO A 333 -3.96 0.85 0.46
C PRO A 333 -4.15 -0.65 0.75
N LEU A 334 -5.37 -1.17 0.52
CA LEU A 334 -5.72 -2.56 0.83
C LEU A 334 -5.06 -3.59 -0.11
N TRP A 335 -4.30 -3.16 -1.12
CA TRP A 335 -3.49 -4.05 -1.96
C TRP A 335 -2.14 -4.36 -1.30
N TYR A 336 -1.82 -3.68 -0.19
CA TYR A 336 -0.57 -3.82 0.53
C TYR A 336 -0.82 -4.46 1.90
N GLY A 337 -0.02 -5.49 2.20
CA GLY A 337 -0.15 -6.32 3.41
C GLY A 337 -0.26 -5.53 4.72
N PRO A 338 0.55 -4.48 4.98
CA PRO A 338 0.49 -3.75 6.25
C PRO A 338 -0.89 -3.13 6.53
N PHE A 339 -1.58 -2.62 5.50
CA PHE A 339 -2.93 -2.06 5.65
C PHE A 339 -4.00 -3.13 5.78
N GLN A 340 -3.85 -4.28 5.11
CA GLN A 340 -4.73 -5.44 5.31
C GLN A 340 -4.69 -5.88 6.78
N LEU A 341 -3.48 -6.02 7.34
CA LEU A 341 -3.26 -6.30 8.76
C LEU A 341 -3.88 -5.23 9.65
N ALA A 342 -3.68 -3.94 9.34
CA ALA A 342 -4.25 -2.84 10.12
C ALA A 342 -5.78 -2.90 10.20
N VAL A 343 -6.45 -3.19 9.08
CA VAL A 343 -7.91 -3.37 9.03
C VAL A 343 -8.36 -4.58 9.86
N LEU A 344 -7.68 -5.73 9.74
CA LEU A 344 -7.98 -6.92 10.53
C LEU A 344 -7.79 -6.67 12.03
N LEU A 345 -6.72 -5.97 12.42
CA LEU A 345 -6.49 -5.56 13.81
C LEU A 345 -7.60 -4.62 14.30
N CYS A 346 -8.06 -3.67 13.46
CA CYS A 346 -9.19 -2.81 13.81
C CYS A 346 -10.48 -3.60 14.02
N PHE A 347 -10.80 -4.56 13.15
CA PHE A 347 -11.95 -5.46 13.37
C PHE A 347 -11.81 -6.24 14.67
N GLY A 348 -10.62 -6.76 14.96
CA GLY A 348 -10.31 -7.39 16.24
C GLY A 348 -10.57 -6.50 17.46
N LEU A 349 -10.14 -5.24 17.37
CA LEU A 349 -10.40 -4.23 18.41
C LEU A 349 -11.91 -3.94 18.56
N LEU A 350 -12.68 -3.97 17.48
CA LEU A 350 -14.14 -3.70 17.48
C LEU A 350 -14.99 -4.89 17.94
N MET A 351 -14.54 -6.12 17.71
CA MET A 351 -15.25 -7.35 18.11
C MET A 351 -14.97 -7.77 19.57
N ARG A 352 -14.10 -7.02 20.24
CA ARG A 352 -13.60 -7.35 21.58
C ARG A 352 -14.66 -7.15 22.66
N SER A 353 -14.77 -8.11 23.59
CA SER A 353 -15.54 -7.94 24.83
C SER A 353 -14.77 -7.14 25.90
N PRO A 354 -15.43 -6.25 26.67
CA PRO A 354 -14.77 -5.32 27.60
C PRO A 354 -13.98 -5.97 28.75
N SER A 355 -14.24 -7.23 29.09
CA SER A 355 -13.95 -7.78 30.41
C SER A 355 -12.50 -8.21 30.69
N SER A 356 -11.67 -8.53 29.69
CA SER A 356 -10.38 -9.22 29.92
C SER A 356 -9.10 -8.43 29.58
N GLY A 357 -9.18 -7.28 28.89
CA GLY A 357 -8.00 -6.52 28.41
C GLY A 357 -7.07 -7.24 27.39
N LEU A 358 -7.11 -8.58 27.30
CA LEU A 358 -6.39 -9.46 26.37
C LEU A 358 -7.35 -10.07 25.33
N TRP A 359 -6.96 -10.09 24.06
CA TRP A 359 -7.67 -10.79 22.97
C TRP A 359 -7.03 -12.14 22.74
N VAL A 360 -7.78 -13.22 22.96
CA VAL A 360 -7.32 -14.59 22.75
C VAL A 360 -8.09 -15.21 21.59
N TRP A 361 -7.35 -15.87 20.69
CA TRP A 361 -7.89 -16.50 19.50
C TRP A 361 -8.39 -17.91 19.82
N PRO A 362 -9.56 -18.34 19.29
CA PRO A 362 -9.98 -19.73 19.34
C PRO A 362 -8.95 -20.68 18.72
N ALA A 363 -8.94 -21.94 19.17
CA ALA A 363 -8.04 -22.97 18.63
C ALA A 363 -8.20 -23.16 17.11
N THR A 364 -9.42 -23.00 16.59
CA THR A 364 -9.71 -23.04 15.14
C THR A 364 -8.97 -21.97 14.37
N VAL A 365 -8.93 -20.73 14.88
CA VAL A 365 -8.18 -19.62 14.25
C VAL A 365 -6.68 -19.93 14.27
N ARG A 366 -6.15 -20.53 15.34
CA ARG A 366 -4.75 -20.96 15.40
C ARG A 366 -4.44 -22.05 14.38
N ALA A 367 -5.30 -23.05 14.25
CA ALA A 367 -5.13 -24.12 13.27
C ALA A 367 -5.16 -23.59 11.83
N LEU A 368 -6.10 -22.68 11.52
CA LEU A 368 -6.16 -21.98 10.24
C LEU A 368 -4.90 -21.14 9.99
N ALA A 369 -4.34 -20.50 11.02
CA ALA A 369 -3.10 -19.74 10.91
C ALA A 369 -1.88 -20.63 10.59
N VAL A 370 -1.82 -21.86 11.14
CA VAL A 370 -0.78 -22.85 10.78
C VAL A 370 -0.93 -23.27 9.32
N ALA A 371 -2.15 -23.57 8.87
CA ALA A 371 -2.41 -23.93 7.48
C ALA A 371 -2.06 -22.77 6.52
N ALA A 372 -2.44 -21.54 6.88
CA ALA A 372 -2.09 -20.34 6.14
C ALA A 372 -0.58 -20.12 6.07
N LEU A 373 0.17 -20.37 7.15
CA LEU A 373 1.62 -20.28 7.15
C LEU A 373 2.25 -21.29 6.17
N ALA A 374 1.75 -22.53 6.12
CA ALA A 374 2.21 -23.52 5.15
C ALA A 374 1.95 -23.08 3.69
N ILE A 375 0.76 -22.54 3.41
CA ILE A 375 0.42 -22.00 2.09
C ILE A 375 1.35 -20.84 1.72
N LEU A 376 1.58 -19.90 2.65
CA LEU A 376 2.49 -18.77 2.44
C LEU A 376 3.92 -19.25 2.14
N SER A 377 4.39 -20.31 2.80
CA SER A 377 5.69 -20.92 2.50
C SER A 377 5.75 -21.49 1.09
N VAL A 378 4.70 -22.18 0.62
CA VAL A 378 4.62 -22.69 -0.76
C VAL A 378 4.65 -21.52 -1.77
N VAL A 379 3.84 -20.47 -1.55
CA VAL A 379 3.84 -19.28 -2.42
C VAL A 379 5.19 -18.57 -2.40
N ALA A 380 5.86 -18.49 -1.24
CA ALA A 380 7.18 -17.87 -1.12
C ALA A 380 8.25 -18.66 -1.89
N VAL A 381 8.22 -20.00 -1.84
CA VAL A 381 9.12 -20.86 -2.61
C VAL A 381 8.85 -20.73 -4.11
N ASP A 382 7.58 -20.69 -4.52
CA ASP A 382 7.22 -20.51 -5.93
C ASP A 382 7.61 -19.11 -6.46
N TYR A 383 7.47 -18.07 -5.64
CA TYR A 383 7.99 -16.73 -5.99
C TYR A 383 9.51 -16.73 -6.10
N ALA A 384 10.21 -17.37 -5.15
CA ALA A 384 11.66 -17.50 -5.19
C ALA A 384 12.14 -18.27 -6.43
N ARG A 385 11.36 -19.26 -6.91
CA ARG A 385 11.59 -19.99 -8.16
C ARG A 385 11.54 -19.08 -9.37
N VAL A 386 10.45 -18.34 -9.58
CA VAL A 386 10.31 -17.43 -10.73
C VAL A 386 11.33 -16.30 -10.67
N ARG A 387 11.66 -15.81 -9.49
CA ARG A 387 12.62 -14.72 -9.32
C ARG A 387 14.01 -15.02 -9.88
N GLN A 388 14.41 -16.30 -10.03
CA GLN A 388 15.75 -16.67 -10.47
C GLN A 388 16.11 -16.10 -11.85
N ILE A 389 15.16 -16.04 -12.77
CA ILE A 389 15.39 -15.48 -14.11
C ILE A 389 15.59 -13.96 -14.10
N TYR A 390 15.02 -13.28 -13.11
CA TYR A 390 15.16 -11.83 -12.89
C TYR A 390 16.41 -11.45 -12.10
N MET A 391 17.19 -12.42 -11.63
CA MET A 391 18.42 -12.17 -10.88
C MET A 391 19.65 -12.27 -11.78
N PRO A 392 20.70 -11.47 -11.50
CA PRO A 392 22.03 -11.71 -12.05
C PRO A 392 22.49 -13.14 -11.77
N ALA A 393 23.17 -13.77 -12.72
CA ALA A 393 23.57 -15.18 -12.64
C ALA A 393 24.32 -15.52 -11.32
N ALA A 394 25.19 -14.62 -10.86
CA ALA A 394 25.95 -14.77 -9.62
C ALA A 394 25.09 -14.81 -8.34
N GLN A 395 23.87 -14.26 -8.37
CA GLN A 395 22.96 -14.21 -7.21
C GLN A 395 21.90 -15.31 -7.23
N ARG A 396 21.87 -16.15 -8.29
CA ARG A 396 20.92 -17.25 -8.41
C ARG A 396 21.22 -18.37 -7.42
N TRP A 397 20.16 -18.96 -6.91
CA TRP A 397 20.19 -20.12 -6.02
C TRP A 397 20.67 -21.36 -6.78
N LEU A 398 21.41 -22.24 -6.10
CA LEU A 398 22.05 -23.41 -6.69
C LEU A 398 21.06 -24.33 -7.46
N TRP A 399 19.85 -24.51 -6.96
CA TRP A 399 18.86 -25.45 -7.54
C TRP A 399 18.32 -25.04 -8.91
N TRP A 400 18.36 -23.74 -9.25
CA TRP A 400 17.75 -23.17 -10.45
C TRP A 400 18.73 -22.31 -11.25
N ARG A 401 20.02 -22.40 -10.95
CA ARG A 401 21.05 -21.55 -11.56
C ARG A 401 21.27 -21.89 -13.03
N GLU A 402 21.32 -23.18 -13.34
CA GLU A 402 21.63 -23.71 -14.67
C GLU A 402 20.48 -23.47 -15.66
N ASP A 403 19.24 -23.70 -15.22
CA ASP A 403 18.03 -23.47 -16.03
C ASP A 403 16.99 -22.62 -15.28
N PRO A 404 17.20 -21.28 -15.20
CA PRO A 404 16.25 -20.38 -14.56
C PRO A 404 14.96 -20.20 -15.37
N MET A 405 14.97 -20.46 -16.69
CA MET A 405 13.78 -20.34 -17.54
C MET A 405 12.83 -21.51 -17.31
N GLY A 406 13.31 -22.74 -17.38
CA GLY A 406 12.51 -23.91 -17.05
C GLY A 406 12.00 -23.88 -15.62
N ALA A 407 12.81 -23.39 -14.68
CA ALA A 407 12.35 -23.13 -13.31
C ALA A 407 11.19 -22.13 -13.27
N ALA A 408 11.30 -20.99 -13.97
CA ALA A 408 10.23 -19.99 -13.99
C ALA A 408 8.95 -20.54 -14.63
N GLN A 409 9.05 -21.25 -15.77
CA GLN A 409 7.90 -21.84 -16.47
C GLN A 409 7.17 -22.91 -15.63
N ALA A 410 7.87 -23.56 -14.70
CA ALA A 410 7.28 -24.52 -13.76
C ALA A 410 6.51 -23.86 -12.59
N SER A 411 6.30 -22.54 -12.59
CA SER A 411 5.62 -21.84 -11.51
C SER A 411 4.12 -22.10 -11.46
N TRP A 412 3.56 -22.14 -10.25
CA TRP A 412 2.13 -22.35 -10.03
C TRP A 412 1.34 -21.03 -9.93
N PHE A 413 1.93 -20.01 -9.30
CA PHE A 413 1.24 -18.76 -8.97
C PHE A 413 1.72 -17.56 -9.80
N PHE A 414 2.92 -17.63 -10.36
CA PHE A 414 3.58 -16.49 -11.03
C PHE A 414 3.83 -16.74 -12.52
N GLY A 415 2.97 -17.54 -13.17
CA GLY A 415 3.06 -17.89 -14.60
C GLY A 415 3.14 -16.67 -15.53
N ALA A 416 2.35 -15.61 -15.28
CA ALA A 416 2.43 -14.37 -16.06
C ALA A 416 3.80 -13.68 -15.95
N SER A 417 4.48 -13.79 -14.80
CA SER A 417 5.85 -13.28 -14.68
C SER A 417 6.83 -14.17 -15.44
N ALA A 418 6.70 -15.49 -15.35
CA ALA A 418 7.53 -16.40 -16.13
C ALA A 418 7.40 -16.15 -17.66
N GLN A 419 6.17 -16.04 -18.14
CA GLN A 419 5.83 -15.69 -19.52
C GLN A 419 6.38 -14.32 -19.93
N PHE A 420 6.29 -13.32 -19.05
CA PHE A 420 6.86 -12.00 -19.33
C PHE A 420 8.38 -12.05 -19.48
N ALA A 421 9.06 -12.84 -18.65
CA ALA A 421 10.50 -13.07 -18.79
C ALA A 421 10.83 -13.83 -20.08
N GLU A 422 10.06 -14.84 -20.45
CA GLU A 422 10.20 -15.56 -21.72
C GLU A 422 10.11 -14.63 -22.91
N LEU A 423 9.06 -13.82 -22.99
CA LEU A 423 8.87 -12.86 -24.07
C LEU A 423 10.01 -11.83 -24.12
N SER A 424 10.44 -11.33 -22.95
CA SER A 424 11.45 -10.26 -22.87
C SER A 424 12.86 -10.74 -23.21
N LEU A 425 13.15 -12.04 -23.09
CA LEU A 425 14.48 -12.61 -23.26
C LEU A 425 14.65 -13.40 -24.56
N THR A 426 13.55 -13.71 -25.25
CA THR A 426 13.56 -14.51 -26.48
C THR A 426 13.42 -13.58 -27.69
N PRO A 427 14.43 -13.48 -28.57
CA PRO A 427 14.29 -12.73 -29.82
C PRO A 427 13.21 -13.34 -30.71
N VAL A 428 12.46 -12.48 -31.39
CA VAL A 428 11.46 -12.91 -32.38
C VAL A 428 12.19 -13.41 -33.64
N THR A 429 11.83 -14.60 -34.10
CA THR A 429 12.33 -15.24 -35.33
C THR A 429 11.17 -15.83 -36.13
N PRO A 430 11.35 -16.12 -37.44
CA PRO A 430 10.30 -16.75 -38.24
C PRO A 430 9.79 -18.07 -37.63
N ASP A 431 10.68 -18.85 -37.03
CA ASP A 431 10.36 -20.16 -36.45
C ASP A 431 9.52 -20.07 -35.17
N ASN A 432 9.67 -18.99 -34.38
CA ASN A 432 8.96 -18.81 -33.11
C ASN A 432 7.83 -17.75 -33.17
N ALA A 433 7.64 -17.06 -34.30
CA ALA A 433 6.73 -15.94 -34.43
C ALA A 433 5.29 -16.26 -33.99
N ALA A 434 4.78 -17.46 -34.33
CA ALA A 434 3.42 -17.87 -33.91
C ALA A 434 3.26 -17.91 -32.38
N HIS A 435 4.25 -18.47 -31.68
CA HIS A 435 4.26 -18.55 -30.22
C HIS A 435 4.45 -17.17 -29.59
N MET A 436 5.40 -16.38 -30.10
CA MET A 436 5.66 -15.02 -29.61
C MET A 436 4.46 -14.09 -29.80
N LEU A 437 3.71 -14.22 -30.90
CA LEU A 437 2.48 -13.47 -31.12
C LEU A 437 1.42 -13.81 -30.06
N GLN A 438 1.14 -15.10 -29.86
CA GLN A 438 0.16 -15.56 -28.87
C GLN A 438 0.55 -15.16 -27.44
N LEU A 439 1.83 -15.31 -27.11
CA LEU A 439 2.39 -14.93 -25.82
C LEU A 439 2.25 -13.42 -25.59
N SER A 440 2.57 -12.60 -26.58
CA SER A 440 2.45 -11.14 -26.52
C SER A 440 1.00 -10.69 -26.34
N GLN A 441 0.06 -11.27 -27.10
CA GLN A 441 -1.36 -10.98 -26.97
C GLN A 441 -1.88 -11.30 -25.57
N THR A 442 -1.45 -12.44 -25.00
CA THR A 442 -1.79 -12.80 -23.61
C THR A 442 -1.20 -11.79 -22.63
N LEU A 443 0.05 -11.38 -22.83
CA LEU A 443 0.76 -10.47 -21.92
C LEU A 443 0.29 -9.01 -22.00
N LEU A 444 -0.45 -8.61 -23.03
CA LEU A 444 -1.16 -7.31 -23.05
C LEU A 444 -2.12 -7.18 -21.86
N HIS A 445 -2.69 -8.27 -21.38
CA HIS A 445 -3.56 -8.30 -20.19
C HIS A 445 -2.76 -8.10 -18.88
N TYR A 446 -1.47 -8.44 -18.88
CA TYR A 446 -0.60 -8.36 -17.70
C TYR A 446 0.16 -7.03 -17.61
N SER A 447 0.85 -6.64 -18.69
CA SER A 447 1.61 -5.39 -18.81
C SER A 447 1.67 -4.94 -20.27
N PRO A 448 0.69 -4.13 -20.75
CA PRO A 448 0.68 -3.63 -22.12
C PRO A 448 1.70 -2.49 -22.28
N GLU A 449 2.97 -2.85 -22.28
CA GLU A 449 4.10 -1.92 -22.38
C GLU A 449 4.91 -2.18 -23.66
N PRO A 450 5.80 -1.26 -24.10
CA PRO A 450 6.56 -1.43 -25.35
C PRO A 450 7.33 -2.76 -25.43
N LYS A 451 7.81 -3.30 -24.29
CA LYS A 451 8.48 -4.61 -24.24
C LYS A 451 7.59 -5.79 -24.61
N VAL A 452 6.27 -5.65 -24.53
CA VAL A 452 5.29 -6.65 -24.98
C VAL A 452 4.76 -6.32 -26.38
N ILE A 453 4.59 -5.03 -26.68
CA ILE A 453 3.97 -4.57 -27.92
C ILE A 453 4.92 -4.70 -29.12
N HIS A 454 6.23 -4.42 -28.97
CA HIS A 454 7.17 -4.60 -30.09
C HIS A 454 7.25 -6.06 -30.56
N PRO A 455 7.46 -7.07 -29.67
CA PRO A 455 7.43 -8.47 -30.09
C PRO A 455 6.10 -8.89 -30.73
N LEU A 456 4.98 -8.32 -30.30
CA LEU A 456 3.66 -8.52 -30.93
C LEU A 456 3.69 -8.06 -32.38
N ILE A 457 4.11 -6.83 -32.64
CA ILE A 457 4.17 -6.22 -33.97
C ILE A 457 5.13 -7.01 -34.87
N ASP A 458 6.34 -7.30 -34.38
CA ASP A 458 7.37 -8.04 -35.12
C ASP A 458 6.89 -9.44 -35.51
N SER A 459 6.25 -10.15 -34.57
CA SER A 459 5.70 -11.48 -34.81
C SER A 459 4.53 -11.43 -35.80
N ALA A 460 3.67 -10.42 -35.72
CA ALA A 460 2.56 -10.24 -36.64
C ALA A 460 3.05 -9.99 -38.08
N HIS A 461 4.10 -9.18 -38.27
CA HIS A 461 4.74 -8.98 -39.58
C HIS A 461 5.31 -10.28 -40.16
N LEU A 462 6.05 -11.06 -39.36
CA LEU A 462 6.62 -12.33 -39.81
C LEU A 462 5.58 -13.37 -40.23
N LEU A 463 4.37 -13.29 -39.66
CA LEU A 463 3.25 -14.18 -39.98
C LEU A 463 2.34 -13.62 -41.09
N GLY A 464 2.66 -12.45 -41.65
CA GLY A 464 1.84 -11.78 -42.66
C GLY A 464 0.52 -11.21 -42.14
N GLN A 465 0.39 -10.99 -40.82
CA GLN A 465 -0.79 -10.38 -40.19
C GLN A 465 -0.66 -8.84 -40.16
N GLU A 466 -0.57 -8.25 -41.34
CA GLU A 466 -0.28 -6.81 -41.52
C GLU A 466 -1.32 -5.89 -40.86
N ASP A 467 -2.61 -6.24 -40.92
CA ASP A 467 -3.66 -5.44 -40.29
C ASP A 467 -3.49 -5.34 -38.76
N LEU A 468 -3.08 -6.45 -38.13
CA LEU A 468 -2.84 -6.51 -36.69
C LEU A 468 -1.60 -5.69 -36.32
N ALA A 469 -0.50 -5.87 -37.06
CA ALA A 469 0.74 -5.13 -36.86
C ALA A 469 0.51 -3.62 -37.00
N GLN A 470 -0.16 -3.20 -38.07
CA GLN A 470 -0.48 -1.79 -38.33
C GLN A 470 -1.39 -1.18 -37.25
N TRP A 471 -2.38 -1.94 -36.76
CA TRP A 471 -3.23 -1.46 -35.67
C TRP A 471 -2.42 -1.22 -34.40
N HIS A 472 -1.62 -2.20 -33.96
CA HIS A 472 -0.80 -2.07 -32.77
C HIS A 472 0.30 -1.02 -32.92
N GLN A 473 0.87 -0.84 -34.11
CA GLN A 473 1.84 0.23 -34.37
C GLN A 473 1.21 1.63 -34.22
N LYS A 474 0.01 1.83 -34.76
CA LYS A 474 -0.75 3.08 -34.57
C LYS A 474 -1.07 3.31 -33.10
N GLN A 475 -1.47 2.26 -32.39
CA GLN A 475 -1.79 2.35 -30.98
C GLN A 475 -0.56 2.60 -30.11
N LEU A 476 0.57 1.94 -30.41
CA LEU A 476 1.85 2.18 -29.75
C LEU A 476 2.24 3.66 -29.89
N ASN A 477 2.24 4.22 -31.10
CA ASN A 477 2.60 5.62 -31.33
C ASN A 477 1.66 6.61 -30.61
N LYS A 478 0.40 6.21 -30.41
CA LYS A 478 -0.59 7.02 -29.68
C LYS A 478 -0.38 6.98 -28.16
N VAL A 479 -0.02 5.82 -27.62
CA VAL A 479 0.11 5.57 -26.17
C VAL A 479 1.53 5.88 -25.66
N TYR A 480 2.55 5.52 -26.43
CA TYR A 480 3.99 5.65 -26.13
C TYR A 480 4.71 6.40 -27.27
N PRO A 481 4.58 7.74 -27.30
CA PRO A 481 5.06 8.58 -28.41
C PRO A 481 6.56 8.92 -28.33
N ASP A 482 7.21 8.68 -27.19
CA ASP A 482 8.65 8.88 -27.02
C ASP A 482 9.36 7.51 -27.11
N PRO A 483 10.48 7.40 -27.84
CA PRO A 483 11.17 6.13 -28.11
C PRO A 483 11.83 5.49 -26.89
#